data_AF-B3RPC5-F1
#
_entry.id   AF-B3RPC5-F1
#
_cell.length_a   1.000
_cell.length_b   1.000
_cell.length_c   1.000
_cell.angle_alpha   90.00
_cell.angle_beta   90.00
_cell.angle_gamma   90.00
#
_symmetry.space_group_name_H-M   'P 1'
#
loop_
_entity.id
_entity.type
_entity.pdbx_description
1 polymer ?
#
loop_
_entity_poly.entity_id
_entity_poly.type
_entity_poly.pdbx_seq_one_letter_code
_entity_poly.pdbx_strand_id
1 'polypeptide(L)'
;MNAVVALCHFCEVHGPKIIFYTQVFHDIDRYAKQHQATTPNGDNHDNESKASSNSSSSKVDSCDACGSIPVGQRGLVSFDKSADIVYVSRHDPDSPELYTALRHACIRSLSCEICPGREGPVIFGDSFKGYVFSYTFSLKDVEARGQQKWYSIIIVSKDKIFLINSWNFFTSHIQKVTSDLQSKALKVYESEKKQVKRNPYRTIALDLGPLSRKRSGTGRATRSLTDILKDSDIFTRLHSYFTWMLKEGARHFTERSLEGPSLNFDNNFIDIDKKYTIDAHFDSILQLSQTMNREDFLTLCQHVILGNQIIIRSSVDSLVSSAIDILQSLLPSDCCKVIYKNTEYQDSWKCNFLGLNLCTEIPQHVLASDLYALLDIIPLAHQVDNSAKSGSICYLRIATLICNRY
;
A
#
# COMPACT_ATOMS: atom_id res chain seq x y z
N MET A 1 4.14 -6.05 -2.95
CA MET A 1 4.79 -7.30 -3.40
C MET A 1 6.21 -6.96 -3.83
N ASN A 2 7.22 -7.59 -3.22
CA ASN A 2 8.63 -7.27 -3.52
C ASN A 2 9.22 -8.35 -4.44
N ALA A 3 8.89 -8.25 -5.73
CA ALA A 3 9.45 -9.11 -6.77
C ALA A 3 10.19 -8.25 -7.81
N VAL A 4 11.23 -8.82 -8.40
CA VAL A 4 12.03 -8.18 -9.46
C VAL A 4 12.06 -9.10 -10.67
N VAL A 5 11.78 -8.56 -11.86
CA VAL A 5 11.85 -9.31 -13.12
C VAL A 5 13.12 -8.90 -13.86
N ALA A 6 13.89 -9.85 -14.37
CA ALA A 6 15.08 -9.58 -15.15
C ALA A 6 15.20 -10.47 -16.39
N LEU A 7 15.84 -9.94 -17.42
CA LEU A 7 16.29 -10.64 -18.60
C LEU A 7 17.79 -10.86 -18.49
N CYS A 8 18.19 -12.12 -18.62
CA CYS A 8 19.56 -12.58 -18.59
C CYS A 8 19.96 -13.14 -19.96
N HIS A 9 21.24 -13.03 -20.29
CA HIS A 9 21.85 -13.54 -21.51
C HIS A 9 23.13 -14.30 -21.18
N PHE A 10 23.36 -15.44 -21.84
CA PHE A 10 24.66 -16.10 -21.81
C PHE A 10 25.55 -15.51 -22.91
N CYS A 11 26.41 -14.56 -22.53
CA CYS A 11 27.40 -13.97 -23.43
C CYS A 11 28.58 -14.94 -23.62
N GLU A 12 28.99 -15.18 -24.86
CA GLU A 12 30.13 -16.06 -25.14
C GLU A 12 31.47 -15.51 -24.60
N VAL A 13 31.57 -14.19 -24.41
CA VAL A 13 32.78 -13.51 -23.89
C VAL A 13 32.74 -13.39 -22.37
N HIS A 14 31.59 -13.01 -21.80
CA HIS A 14 31.47 -12.64 -20.38
C HIS A 14 30.73 -13.68 -19.53
N GLY A 15 30.21 -14.74 -20.14
CA GLY A 15 29.34 -15.72 -19.50
C GLY A 15 27.93 -15.17 -19.21
N PRO A 16 27.24 -15.71 -18.20
CA PRO A 16 25.92 -15.23 -17.79
C PRO A 16 25.96 -13.75 -17.40
N LYS A 17 25.08 -12.93 -17.96
CA LYS A 17 24.95 -11.49 -17.66
C LYS A 17 23.48 -11.11 -17.56
N ILE A 18 23.17 -10.19 -16.66
CA ILE A 18 21.88 -9.50 -16.62
C ILE A 18 21.99 -8.36 -17.63
N ILE A 19 21.00 -8.24 -18.51
CA ILE A 19 20.99 -7.17 -19.52
C ILE A 19 19.88 -6.17 -19.26
N PHE A 20 18.80 -6.56 -18.60
CA PHE A 20 17.67 -5.67 -18.32
C PHE A 20 16.91 -6.17 -17.10
N TYR A 21 16.59 -5.31 -16.14
CA TYR A 21 15.73 -5.69 -15.01
C TYR A 21 14.69 -4.61 -14.73
N THR A 22 13.61 -4.98 -14.04
CA THR A 22 12.51 -4.10 -13.64
C THR A 22 12.18 -4.34 -12.17
N GLN A 23 12.19 -3.27 -11.39
CA GLN A 23 11.89 -3.26 -9.96
C GLN A 23 10.69 -2.37 -9.63
N VAL A 24 10.06 -2.63 -8.49
CA VAL A 24 8.85 -1.96 -8.00
C VAL A 24 9.21 -1.07 -6.81
N PHE A 25 8.71 0.17 -6.79
CA PHE A 25 8.77 1.08 -5.66
C PHE A 25 7.36 1.47 -5.21
N HIS A 26 7.08 1.29 -3.92
CA HIS A 26 5.77 1.55 -3.29
C HIS A 26 5.64 2.97 -2.72
N ASP A 27 6.67 3.81 -2.83
CA ASP A 27 6.70 5.15 -2.23
C ASP A 27 7.51 6.09 -3.13
N ILE A 28 6.83 7.08 -3.68
CA ILE A 28 7.44 8.11 -4.53
C ILE A 28 8.51 8.88 -3.76
N ASP A 29 8.33 9.11 -2.46
CA ASP A 29 9.31 9.81 -1.62
C ASP A 29 10.56 8.98 -1.41
N ARG A 30 10.46 7.65 -1.35
CA ARG A 30 11.65 6.77 -1.33
C ARG A 30 12.40 6.80 -2.66
N TYR A 31 11.68 6.80 -3.78
CA TYR A 31 12.28 6.97 -5.11
C TYR A 31 12.95 8.35 -5.23
N ALA A 32 12.27 9.42 -4.81
CA ALA A 32 12.79 10.78 -4.82
C ALA A 32 13.99 10.94 -3.89
N LYS A 33 13.98 10.37 -2.68
CA LYS A 33 15.13 10.41 -1.75
C LYS A 33 16.34 9.62 -2.23
N GLN A 34 16.14 8.52 -2.95
CA GLN A 34 17.24 7.77 -3.58
C GLN A 34 17.79 8.45 -4.84
N HIS A 35 17.03 9.36 -5.48
CA HIS A 35 17.36 9.93 -6.78
C HIS A 35 17.32 11.47 -6.85
N GLN A 36 17.22 12.18 -5.73
CA GLN A 36 17.48 13.62 -5.62
C GLN A 36 18.99 13.88 -5.56
N ALA A 37 19.61 13.79 -6.73
CA ALA A 37 20.70 14.68 -7.12
C ALA A 37 20.52 14.93 -8.61
N THR A 38 20.48 16.20 -9.02
CA THR A 38 20.32 16.75 -10.38
C THR A 38 18.88 16.83 -10.94
N THR A 39 18.13 17.81 -10.46
CA THR A 39 17.38 18.70 -11.37
C THR A 39 18.37 19.74 -11.95
N PRO A 40 18.35 20.07 -13.25
CA PRO A 40 19.08 21.21 -13.77
C PRO A 40 18.23 22.46 -13.55
N ASN A 41 18.38 23.10 -12.38
CA ASN A 41 18.01 24.50 -12.26
C ASN A 41 19.16 25.31 -12.85
N GLY A 42 18.88 25.99 -13.96
CA GLY A 42 19.77 27.00 -14.48
C GLY A 42 19.90 28.13 -13.47
N ASP A 43 21.13 28.40 -13.07
CA ASP A 43 21.59 29.73 -12.69
C ASP A 43 23.08 29.79 -13.00
N ASN A 44 23.44 30.74 -13.85
CA ASN A 44 24.81 31.11 -14.18
C ASN A 44 25.52 31.55 -12.89
N HIS A 45 26.68 30.98 -12.60
CA HIS A 45 27.79 31.75 -12.03
C HIS A 45 29.11 31.06 -12.32
N ASP A 46 29.93 31.74 -13.13
CA ASP A 46 31.34 31.46 -13.34
C ASP A 46 32.09 31.45 -12.00
N ASN A 47 32.88 30.40 -11.76
CA ASN A 47 34.15 30.55 -11.06
C ASN A 47 35.04 29.33 -11.28
N GLU A 48 36.12 29.56 -12.02
CA GLU A 48 37.29 28.71 -12.08
C GLU A 48 37.86 28.44 -10.68
N SER A 49 37.96 27.17 -10.31
CA SER A 49 38.97 26.73 -9.37
C SER A 49 39.39 25.30 -9.67
N LYS A 50 40.64 25.17 -10.09
CA LYS A 50 41.36 23.92 -10.32
C LYS A 50 41.44 23.13 -9.02
N ALA A 51 40.79 21.97 -8.97
CA ALA A 51 41.07 20.95 -7.98
C ALA A 51 41.24 19.60 -8.70
N SER A 52 42.49 19.21 -8.81
CA SER A 52 42.96 17.95 -9.36
C SER A 52 42.52 16.80 -8.46
N SER A 53 41.55 16.00 -8.90
CA SER A 53 41.30 14.68 -8.32
C SER A 53 41.28 13.64 -9.43
N ASN A 54 42.37 12.89 -9.51
CA ASN A 54 42.50 11.67 -10.31
C ASN A 54 41.42 10.66 -9.91
N SER A 55 40.30 10.63 -10.63
CA SER A 55 39.42 9.46 -10.69
C SER A 55 39.71 8.73 -11.99
N SER A 56 40.45 7.62 -11.87
CA SER A 56 40.65 6.64 -12.93
C SER A 56 39.31 6.25 -13.56
N SER A 57 39.01 6.81 -14.72
CA SER A 57 37.91 6.36 -15.58
C SER A 57 38.22 4.94 -16.02
N SER A 58 37.71 3.94 -15.30
CA SER A 58 37.63 2.57 -15.79
C SER A 58 36.76 2.62 -17.04
N LYS A 59 37.41 2.54 -18.21
CA LYS A 59 36.75 2.27 -19.48
C LYS A 59 35.94 0.99 -19.28
N VAL A 60 34.62 1.10 -19.13
CA VAL A 60 33.75 -0.07 -19.10
C VAL A 60 33.81 -0.66 -20.51
N ASP A 61 34.40 -1.85 -20.62
CA ASP A 61 34.41 -2.65 -21.85
C ASP A 61 32.97 -2.86 -22.32
N SER A 62 32.52 -2.07 -23.30
CA SER A 62 31.14 -2.10 -23.78
C SER A 62 30.96 -3.30 -24.72
N CYS A 63 30.59 -4.44 -24.15
CA CYS A 63 30.15 -5.56 -24.95
C CYS A 63 28.77 -5.28 -25.55
N ASP A 64 28.70 -5.13 -26.87
CA ASP A 64 27.44 -4.86 -27.58
C ASP A 64 26.35 -5.92 -27.29
N ALA A 65 26.74 -7.19 -27.07
CA ALA A 65 25.80 -8.26 -26.72
C ALA A 65 25.21 -8.15 -25.30
N CYS A 66 25.91 -7.47 -24.40
CA CYS A 66 25.47 -7.26 -23.03
C CYS A 66 24.70 -5.95 -22.84
N GLY A 67 24.76 -5.03 -23.81
CA GLY A 67 24.08 -3.75 -23.74
C GLY A 67 22.56 -3.87 -23.89
N SER A 68 21.82 -2.95 -23.24
CA SER A 68 20.37 -2.83 -23.39
C SER A 68 19.92 -1.40 -23.67
N ILE A 69 19.97 -0.54 -22.65
CA ILE A 69 19.56 0.85 -22.72
C ILE A 69 20.72 1.69 -23.27
N PRO A 70 20.47 2.63 -24.21
CA PRO A 70 21.51 3.47 -24.78
C PRO A 70 22.31 4.23 -23.72
N VAL A 71 23.62 4.35 -23.95
CA VAL A 71 24.55 5.08 -23.07
C VAL A 71 24.07 6.53 -22.91
N GLY A 72 23.76 6.93 -21.68
CA GLY A 72 23.28 8.28 -21.33
C GLY A 72 21.84 8.34 -20.82
N GLN A 73 21.04 7.27 -20.98
CA GLN A 73 19.71 7.18 -20.36
C GLN A 73 19.77 6.45 -19.02
N ARG A 74 19.14 7.01 -17.98
CA ARG A 74 19.14 6.45 -16.60
C ARG A 74 18.23 5.22 -16.40
N GLY A 75 17.38 4.90 -17.37
CA GLY A 75 16.41 3.81 -17.27
C GLY A 75 15.04 4.17 -17.83
N LEU A 76 14.13 3.20 -17.86
CA LEU A 76 12.72 3.37 -18.23
C LEU A 76 11.88 3.41 -16.96
N VAL A 77 10.90 4.33 -16.90
CA VAL A 77 10.04 4.50 -15.72
C VAL A 77 8.58 4.54 -16.17
N SER A 78 7.72 3.80 -15.47
CA SER A 78 6.27 3.92 -15.59
C SER A 78 5.61 4.01 -14.22
N PHE A 79 4.49 4.71 -14.16
CA PHE A 79 3.78 5.00 -12.92
C PHE A 79 2.34 4.49 -12.98
N ASP A 80 1.96 3.73 -11.96
CA ASP A 80 0.58 3.30 -11.74
C ASP A 80 -0.11 4.21 -10.72
N LYS A 81 -0.90 5.15 -11.24
CA LYS A 81 -1.66 6.12 -10.44
C LYS A 81 -2.66 5.47 -9.49
N SER A 82 -3.16 4.28 -9.82
CA SER A 82 -4.21 3.62 -9.02
C SER A 82 -3.68 2.96 -7.76
N ALA A 83 -2.43 2.51 -7.79
CA ALA A 83 -1.78 1.81 -6.69
C ALA A 83 -0.67 2.62 -6.02
N ASP A 84 -0.37 3.81 -6.54
CA ASP A 84 0.78 4.65 -6.16
C ASP A 84 2.12 3.89 -6.25
N ILE A 85 2.31 3.19 -7.36
CA ILE A 85 3.49 2.33 -7.59
C ILE A 85 4.29 2.85 -8.78
N VAL A 86 5.61 2.96 -8.60
CA VAL A 86 6.56 3.29 -9.66
C VAL A 86 7.31 2.02 -10.08
N TYR A 87 7.34 1.74 -11.38
CA TYR A 87 8.14 0.68 -11.96
C TYR A 87 9.35 1.26 -12.69
N VAL A 88 10.53 0.74 -12.38
CA VAL A 88 11.79 1.26 -12.92
C VAL A 88 12.57 0.12 -13.56
N SER A 89 12.99 0.29 -14.81
CA SER A 89 13.86 -0.64 -15.50
C SER A 89 15.22 -0.06 -15.81
N ARG A 90 16.28 -0.83 -15.53
CA ARG A 90 17.68 -0.43 -15.75
C ARG A 90 18.51 -1.62 -16.23
N HIS A 91 19.74 -1.34 -16.66
CA HIS A 91 20.75 -2.36 -16.96
C HIS A 91 21.37 -2.91 -15.67
N ASP A 92 21.90 -2.03 -14.81
CA ASP A 92 22.58 -2.41 -13.57
C ASP A 92 21.76 -2.06 -12.32
N PRO A 93 21.58 -3.01 -11.38
CA PRO A 93 20.98 -2.75 -10.07
C PRO A 93 21.77 -1.74 -9.23
N ASP A 94 21.06 -0.78 -8.61
CA ASP A 94 21.70 0.25 -7.79
C ASP A 94 22.17 -0.25 -6.42
N SER A 95 21.43 -1.21 -5.83
CA SER A 95 21.76 -1.75 -4.52
C SER A 95 22.64 -3.00 -4.62
N PRO A 96 23.73 -3.09 -3.82
CA PRO A 96 24.62 -4.26 -3.82
C PRO A 96 23.91 -5.58 -3.46
N GLU A 97 22.92 -5.54 -2.57
CA GLU A 97 22.15 -6.70 -2.16
C GLU A 97 21.30 -7.24 -3.31
N LEU A 98 20.61 -6.35 -4.03
CA LEU A 98 19.83 -6.72 -5.20
C LEU A 98 20.72 -7.23 -6.33
N TYR A 99 21.85 -6.56 -6.58
CA TYR A 99 22.84 -7.00 -7.55
C TYR A 99 23.31 -8.42 -7.23
N THR A 100 23.65 -8.71 -5.97
CA THR A 100 24.12 -10.03 -5.54
C THR A 100 23.06 -11.10 -5.75
N ALA A 101 21.80 -10.83 -5.39
CA ALA A 101 20.69 -11.74 -5.57
C ALA A 101 20.40 -12.03 -7.06
N LEU A 102 20.28 -10.98 -7.88
CA LEU A 102 20.05 -11.11 -9.33
C LEU A 102 21.23 -11.78 -10.03
N ARG A 103 22.47 -11.46 -9.65
CA ARG A 103 23.68 -12.05 -10.22
C ARG A 103 23.72 -13.55 -9.94
N HIS A 104 23.40 -13.95 -8.71
CA HIS A 104 23.31 -15.35 -8.34
C HIS A 104 22.21 -16.09 -9.11
N ALA A 105 21.02 -15.49 -9.18
CA ALA A 105 19.90 -16.02 -9.96
C ALA A 105 20.28 -16.22 -11.44
N CYS A 106 20.87 -15.19 -12.06
CA CYS A 106 21.34 -15.23 -13.44
C CYS A 106 22.34 -16.37 -13.72
N ILE A 107 23.34 -16.56 -12.85
CA ILE A 107 24.33 -17.63 -13.02
C ILE A 107 23.65 -18.99 -12.94
N ARG A 108 22.80 -19.21 -11.93
CA ARG A 108 22.11 -20.50 -11.76
C ARG A 108 21.19 -20.81 -12.93
N SER A 109 20.35 -19.85 -13.32
CA SER A 109 19.40 -19.98 -14.44
C SER A 109 20.01 -20.38 -15.77
N LEU A 110 21.23 -19.89 -16.06
CA LEU A 110 21.89 -20.10 -17.36
C LEU A 110 23.00 -21.16 -17.32
N SER A 111 23.48 -21.59 -16.15
CA SER A 111 24.66 -22.46 -16.05
C SER A 111 24.51 -23.66 -15.12
N CYS A 112 23.56 -23.65 -14.18
CA CYS A 112 23.43 -24.74 -13.18
C CYS A 112 22.12 -25.51 -13.34
N GLU A 113 21.01 -24.80 -13.55
CA GLU A 113 19.69 -25.41 -13.62
C GLU A 113 19.43 -25.98 -15.01
N ILE A 114 18.94 -27.21 -15.06
CA ILE A 114 18.71 -27.93 -16.31
C ILE A 114 17.22 -28.26 -16.41
N CYS A 115 16.58 -27.76 -17.47
CA CYS A 115 15.23 -28.17 -17.83
C CYS A 115 15.29 -29.37 -18.80
N PRO A 116 14.51 -30.45 -18.58
CA PRO A 116 14.39 -31.54 -19.54
C PRO A 116 13.75 -31.02 -20.85
N GLY A 117 14.58 -30.81 -21.87
CA GLY A 117 14.19 -30.12 -23.11
C GLY A 117 15.00 -28.86 -23.43
N ARG A 118 15.90 -28.43 -22.52
CA ARG A 118 16.74 -27.22 -22.57
C ARG A 118 16.00 -25.88 -22.55
N GLU A 119 14.74 -25.83 -22.93
CA GLU A 119 13.87 -24.66 -22.79
C GLU A 119 12.72 -24.95 -21.83
N GLY A 120 12.38 -23.98 -20.98
CA GLY A 120 11.24 -24.09 -20.08
C GLY A 120 11.43 -23.41 -18.71
N PRO A 121 10.37 -23.46 -17.88
CA PRO A 121 10.37 -22.89 -16.55
C PRO A 121 11.06 -23.81 -15.52
N VAL A 122 11.77 -23.21 -14.57
CA VAL A 122 12.35 -23.87 -13.38
C VAL A 122 12.20 -22.92 -12.19
N ILE A 123 11.83 -23.44 -11.02
CA ILE A 123 11.92 -22.71 -9.75
C ILE A 123 13.09 -23.27 -8.95
N PHE A 124 13.90 -22.38 -8.39
CA PHE A 124 14.98 -22.72 -7.47
C PHE A 124 15.21 -21.56 -6.50
N GLY A 125 16.10 -21.75 -5.53
CA GLY A 125 16.54 -20.69 -4.62
C GLY A 125 16.50 -21.11 -3.17
N ASP A 126 16.80 -20.16 -2.29
CA ASP A 126 16.95 -20.37 -0.86
C ASP A 126 16.44 -19.15 -0.07
N SER A 127 16.36 -19.30 1.25
CA SER A 127 15.89 -18.24 2.14
C SER A 127 16.85 -17.05 2.27
N PHE A 128 18.12 -17.21 1.89
CA PHE A 128 19.15 -16.19 2.07
C PHE A 128 19.21 -15.22 0.88
N LYS A 129 19.22 -15.75 -0.35
CA LYS A 129 19.32 -14.99 -1.60
C LYS A 129 17.96 -14.77 -2.28
N GLY A 130 16.93 -15.45 -1.79
CA GLY A 130 15.59 -15.43 -2.36
C GLY A 130 15.33 -16.61 -3.30
N TYR A 131 14.07 -16.73 -3.68
CA TYR A 131 13.56 -17.71 -4.61
C TYR A 131 13.43 -17.10 -6.00
N VAL A 132 13.67 -17.93 -7.00
CA VAL A 132 13.78 -17.55 -8.40
C VAL A 132 12.86 -18.43 -9.22
N PHE A 133 11.95 -17.82 -9.97
CA PHE A 133 11.32 -18.44 -11.12
C PHE A 133 12.14 -18.08 -12.36
N SER A 134 12.52 -19.06 -13.16
CA SER A 134 13.41 -18.86 -14.32
C SER A 134 12.82 -19.55 -15.54
N TYR A 135 12.66 -18.82 -16.64
CA TYR A 135 12.26 -19.37 -17.93
C TYR A 135 13.38 -19.19 -18.93
N THR A 136 14.06 -20.27 -19.27
CA THR A 136 15.19 -20.26 -20.21
C THR A 136 14.72 -20.61 -21.63
N PHE A 137 15.20 -19.86 -22.62
CA PHE A 137 14.84 -20.00 -24.03
C PHE A 137 16.00 -19.64 -24.95
N SER A 138 15.99 -20.12 -26.20
CA SER A 138 16.97 -19.79 -27.22
C SER A 138 16.38 -18.92 -28.33
N LEU A 139 17.19 -18.00 -28.85
CA LEU A 139 16.88 -17.21 -30.05
C LEU A 139 17.83 -17.62 -31.18
N LYS A 140 17.32 -17.77 -32.40
CA LYS A 140 18.14 -18.08 -33.57
C LYS A 140 18.90 -16.84 -34.04
N ASP A 141 20.18 -17.01 -34.30
CA ASP A 141 21.07 -15.96 -34.81
C ASP A 141 22.07 -16.60 -35.78
N VAL A 142 22.26 -16.01 -36.95
CA VAL A 142 23.13 -16.57 -38.00
C VAL A 142 24.60 -16.46 -37.60
N GLU A 143 24.96 -15.40 -36.85
CA GLU A 143 26.34 -15.08 -36.51
C GLU A 143 26.78 -15.71 -35.17
N ALA A 144 25.84 -16.20 -34.36
CA ALA A 144 26.12 -16.85 -33.09
C ALA A 144 26.65 -18.28 -33.25
N ARG A 145 27.46 -18.74 -32.28
CA ARG A 145 27.96 -20.11 -32.26
C ARG A 145 26.79 -21.09 -32.10
N GLY A 146 26.73 -22.09 -32.97
CA GLY A 146 25.60 -23.04 -33.00
C GLY A 146 24.29 -22.41 -33.47
N GLN A 147 24.35 -21.24 -34.11
CA GLN A 147 23.24 -20.50 -34.69
C GLN A 147 22.12 -20.13 -33.71
N GLN A 148 22.46 -20.01 -32.42
CA GLN A 148 21.51 -19.67 -31.38
C GLN A 148 22.17 -18.99 -30.18
N LYS A 149 21.44 -18.09 -29.52
CA LYS A 149 21.84 -17.46 -28.26
C LYS A 149 20.86 -17.80 -27.16
N TRP A 150 21.39 -18.03 -25.95
CA TRP A 150 20.60 -18.38 -24.78
C TRP A 150 20.24 -17.16 -23.97
N TYR A 151 18.96 -17.08 -23.59
CA TYR A 151 18.38 -16.05 -22.75
C TYR A 151 17.54 -16.71 -21.65
N SER A 152 17.32 -15.97 -20.57
CA SER A 152 16.45 -16.40 -19.49
C SER A 152 15.69 -15.21 -18.92
N ILE A 153 14.36 -15.32 -18.78
CA ILE A 153 13.56 -14.37 -18.01
C ILE A 153 13.43 -14.93 -16.60
N ILE A 154 13.91 -14.17 -15.62
CA ILE A 154 13.89 -14.55 -14.21
C ILE A 154 12.98 -13.62 -13.41
N ILE A 155 12.32 -14.16 -12.40
CA ILE A 155 11.55 -13.42 -11.40
C ILE A 155 12.11 -13.81 -10.04
N VAL A 156 12.67 -12.83 -9.33
CA VAL A 156 13.26 -13.03 -8.00
C VAL A 156 12.31 -12.46 -6.94
N SER A 157 11.98 -13.27 -5.94
CA SER A 157 11.13 -12.90 -4.80
C SER A 157 11.66 -13.55 -3.53
N LYS A 158 11.45 -12.91 -2.37
CA LYS A 158 11.72 -13.55 -1.07
C LYS A 158 10.64 -14.56 -0.68
N ASP A 159 9.46 -14.47 -1.29
CA ASP A 159 8.33 -15.35 -0.99
C ASP A 159 8.29 -16.53 -1.97
N LYS A 160 8.60 -17.73 -1.45
CA LYS A 160 8.53 -18.99 -2.17
C LYS A 160 7.09 -19.36 -2.57
N ILE A 161 6.15 -19.19 -1.64
CA ILE A 161 4.77 -19.64 -1.81
C ILE A 161 4.10 -18.83 -2.91
N PHE A 162 4.36 -17.52 -2.94
CA PHE A 162 3.93 -16.65 -4.03
C PHE A 162 4.36 -17.15 -5.41
N LEU A 163 5.65 -17.50 -5.59
CA LEU A 163 6.17 -17.96 -6.88
C LEU A 163 5.57 -19.31 -7.30
N ILE A 164 5.39 -20.23 -6.35
CA ILE A 164 4.80 -21.55 -6.62
C ILE A 164 3.33 -21.41 -7.01
N ASN A 165 2.56 -20.65 -6.25
CA ASN A 165 1.13 -20.45 -6.52
C ASN A 165 0.90 -19.69 -7.84
N SER A 166 1.83 -18.81 -8.21
CA SER A 166 1.81 -18.06 -9.46
C SER A 166 2.51 -18.77 -10.62
N TRP A 167 2.91 -20.04 -10.47
CA TRP A 167 3.67 -20.79 -11.48
C TRP A 167 2.98 -20.81 -12.85
N ASN A 168 1.70 -21.19 -12.89
CA ASN A 168 0.95 -21.29 -14.15
C ASN A 168 0.76 -19.92 -14.79
N PHE A 169 0.53 -18.89 -13.97
CA PHE A 169 0.41 -17.51 -14.42
C PHE A 169 1.70 -17.05 -15.10
N PHE A 170 2.85 -17.17 -14.43
CA PHE A 170 4.12 -16.73 -15.00
C PHE A 170 4.53 -17.55 -16.22
N THR A 171 4.37 -18.87 -16.17
CA THR A 171 4.70 -19.76 -17.29
C THR A 171 3.92 -19.36 -18.55
N SER A 172 2.60 -19.19 -18.44
CA SER A 172 1.75 -18.88 -19.59
C SER A 172 2.07 -17.53 -20.22
N HIS A 173 2.38 -16.50 -19.40
CA HIS A 173 2.64 -15.16 -19.89
C HIS A 173 4.07 -15.01 -20.44
N ILE A 174 5.07 -15.59 -19.75
CA ILE A 174 6.44 -15.59 -20.24
C ILE A 174 6.54 -16.39 -21.54
N GLN A 175 5.87 -17.54 -21.64
CA GLN A 175 5.85 -18.34 -22.87
C GLN A 175 5.28 -17.57 -24.07
N LYS A 176 4.27 -16.71 -23.88
CA LYS A 176 3.77 -15.83 -24.94
C LYS A 176 4.81 -14.80 -25.38
N VAL A 177 5.50 -14.17 -24.43
CA VAL A 177 6.56 -13.20 -24.72
C VAL A 177 7.73 -13.88 -25.43
N THR A 178 8.19 -15.03 -24.94
CA THR A 178 9.30 -15.76 -25.57
C THR A 178 8.94 -16.30 -26.95
N SER A 179 7.70 -16.75 -27.18
CA SER A 179 7.23 -17.15 -28.50
C SER A 179 7.23 -15.99 -29.51
N ASP A 180 6.82 -14.79 -29.09
CA ASP A 180 6.91 -13.58 -29.94
C ASP A 180 8.37 -13.24 -30.28
N LEU A 181 9.26 -13.26 -29.28
CA LEU A 181 10.69 -13.04 -29.48
C LEU A 181 11.31 -14.07 -30.43
N GLN A 182 11.01 -15.35 -30.24
CA GLN A 182 11.49 -16.44 -31.09
C GLN A 182 10.98 -16.32 -32.52
N SER A 183 9.70 -15.97 -32.72
CA SER A 183 9.12 -15.75 -34.04
C SER A 183 9.80 -14.60 -34.78
N LYS A 184 10.05 -13.47 -34.10
CA LYS A 184 10.77 -12.31 -34.67
C LYS A 184 12.21 -12.67 -35.02
N ALA A 185 12.93 -13.31 -34.10
CA ALA A 185 14.30 -13.77 -34.34
C ALA A 185 14.38 -14.75 -35.52
N LEU A 186 13.44 -15.69 -35.64
CA LEU A 186 13.39 -16.65 -36.72
C LEU A 186 13.22 -15.98 -38.09
N LYS A 187 12.34 -14.97 -38.20
CA LYS A 187 12.15 -14.20 -39.44
C LYS A 187 13.44 -13.48 -39.86
N VAL A 188 14.13 -12.85 -38.92
CA VAL A 188 15.42 -12.18 -39.19
C VAL A 188 16.47 -13.21 -39.61
N TYR A 189 16.59 -14.30 -38.87
CA TYR A 189 17.51 -15.40 -39.16
C TYR A 189 17.31 -15.97 -40.58
N GLU A 190 16.08 -16.25 -40.99
CA GLU A 190 15.79 -16.76 -42.33
C GLU A 190 16.14 -15.74 -43.44
N SER A 191 15.87 -14.45 -43.19
CA SER A 191 16.20 -13.39 -44.14
C SER A 191 17.71 -13.26 -44.36
N GLU A 192 18.49 -13.28 -43.28
CA GLU A 192 19.95 -13.18 -43.31
C GLU A 192 20.58 -14.44 -43.91
N LYS A 193 20.07 -15.63 -43.55
CA LYS A 193 20.53 -16.91 -44.11
C LYS A 193 20.33 -16.99 -45.62
N LYS A 194 19.21 -16.46 -46.15
CA LYS A 194 18.96 -16.38 -47.60
C LYS A 194 19.93 -15.41 -48.30
N GLN A 195 20.29 -14.31 -47.66
CA GLN A 195 21.27 -13.35 -48.19
C GLN A 195 22.69 -13.95 -48.26
N VAL A 196 23.12 -14.67 -47.23
CA VAL A 196 24.43 -15.35 -47.22
C VAL A 196 24.52 -16.40 -48.33
N LYS A 197 23.45 -17.20 -48.54
CA LYS A 197 23.40 -18.20 -49.62
C LYS A 197 23.48 -17.59 -51.03
N ARG A 198 22.94 -16.39 -51.24
CA ARG A 198 22.99 -15.69 -52.53
C ARG A 198 24.35 -15.09 -52.85
N ASN A 199 25.16 -14.81 -51.83
CA ASN A 199 26.48 -14.20 -52.02
C ASN A 199 27.54 -14.89 -51.13
N PRO A 200 27.91 -16.15 -51.44
CA PRO A 200 28.81 -16.95 -50.61
C PRO A 200 30.22 -16.33 -50.49
N TYR A 201 30.61 -15.47 -51.43
CA TYR A 201 31.91 -14.80 -51.48
C TYR A 201 32.07 -13.64 -50.47
N ARG A 202 31.00 -13.15 -49.83
CA ARG A 202 31.11 -12.12 -48.79
C ARG A 202 31.80 -12.62 -47.51
N THR A 203 31.84 -13.94 -47.33
CA THR A 203 32.51 -14.62 -46.21
C THR A 203 34.02 -14.77 -46.42
N ILE A 204 34.49 -14.79 -47.68
CA ILE A 204 35.90 -15.03 -48.03
C ILE A 204 36.68 -13.72 -48.26
N ALA A 205 36.01 -12.65 -48.68
CA ALA A 205 36.65 -11.36 -49.01
C ALA A 205 37.22 -10.56 -47.82
N LEU A 206 37.28 -11.14 -46.62
CA LEU A 206 37.79 -10.47 -45.41
C LEU A 206 38.97 -11.21 -44.75
N ASP A 207 39.47 -12.29 -45.35
CA ASP A 207 40.53 -13.12 -44.76
C ASP A 207 41.87 -13.10 -45.53
N LEU A 208 42.03 -12.20 -46.49
CA LEU A 208 43.27 -12.06 -47.27
C LEU A 208 43.73 -10.59 -47.34
N GLY A 209 44.41 -10.12 -46.30
CA GLY A 209 45.11 -8.83 -46.29
C GLY A 209 45.91 -8.59 -45.00
N PRO A 210 47.25 -8.74 -45.00
CA PRO A 210 48.05 -8.68 -43.77
C PRO A 210 48.22 -7.30 -43.12
N LEU A 211 47.67 -6.20 -43.69
CA LEU A 211 48.12 -4.85 -43.35
C LEU A 211 47.02 -3.79 -43.13
N SER A 212 45.78 -4.18 -42.81
CA SER A 212 44.78 -3.22 -42.30
C SER A 212 44.11 -3.72 -41.02
N ARG A 213 44.94 -3.95 -39.99
CA ARG A 213 44.46 -3.95 -38.60
C ARG A 213 44.07 -2.53 -38.22
N LYS A 214 42.86 -2.10 -38.60
CA LYS A 214 42.12 -1.20 -37.71
C LYS A 214 41.91 -1.98 -36.41
N ARG A 215 42.57 -1.52 -35.35
CA ARG A 215 42.46 -2.00 -33.98
C ARG A 215 41.00 -1.86 -33.48
N SER A 216 40.13 -2.79 -33.86
CA SER A 216 38.85 -3.05 -33.20
C SER A 216 38.81 -4.56 -32.95
N GLY A 217 39.30 -4.94 -31.77
CA GLY A 217 39.54 -6.33 -31.37
C GLY A 217 38.33 -7.00 -30.74
N THR A 218 37.15 -6.86 -31.33
CA THR A 218 35.96 -7.63 -30.95
C THR A 218 35.33 -8.21 -32.20
N GLY A 219 35.45 -9.52 -32.35
CA GLY A 219 34.85 -10.26 -33.44
C GLY A 219 33.33 -10.07 -33.45
N ARG A 220 32.75 -10.16 -34.65
CA ARG A 220 31.32 -10.04 -35.00
C ARG A 220 30.33 -10.95 -34.23
N ALA A 221 30.77 -11.65 -33.18
CA ALA A 221 29.94 -12.54 -32.36
C ALA A 221 29.11 -11.81 -31.28
N THR A 222 29.35 -10.51 -31.05
CA THR A 222 28.71 -9.75 -29.97
C THR A 222 27.50 -8.93 -30.41
N ARG A 223 26.62 -9.46 -31.28
CA ARG A 223 25.36 -8.74 -31.60
C ARG A 223 24.45 -8.57 -30.39
N SER A 224 23.88 -7.37 -30.26
CA SER A 224 22.89 -7.01 -29.24
C SER A 224 21.52 -7.64 -29.50
N LEU A 225 20.64 -7.66 -28.49
CA LEU A 225 19.26 -8.13 -28.67
C LEU A 225 18.49 -7.30 -29.70
N THR A 226 18.73 -5.99 -29.74
CA THR A 226 18.16 -5.06 -30.72
C THR A 226 18.58 -5.41 -32.14
N ASP A 227 19.83 -5.83 -32.36
CA ASP A 227 20.34 -6.22 -33.68
C ASP A 227 19.79 -7.57 -34.16
N ILE A 228 19.66 -8.53 -33.23
CA ILE A 228 19.12 -9.87 -33.52
C ILE A 228 17.65 -9.78 -33.97
N LEU A 229 16.88 -8.93 -33.30
CA LEU A 229 15.47 -8.76 -33.59
C LEU A 229 15.19 -7.68 -34.66
N LYS A 230 16.20 -6.87 -34.99
CA LYS A 230 16.08 -5.65 -35.82
C LYS A 230 14.98 -4.71 -35.33
N ASP A 231 14.97 -4.51 -34.01
CA ASP A 231 13.90 -3.83 -33.31
C ASP A 231 14.47 -2.89 -32.24
N SER A 232 14.40 -1.58 -32.49
CA SER A 232 14.94 -0.55 -31.60
C SER A 232 14.19 -0.44 -30.29
N ASP A 233 12.89 -0.75 -30.29
CA ASP A 233 11.98 -0.47 -29.17
C ASP A 233 11.76 -1.72 -28.29
N ILE A 234 12.57 -2.75 -28.47
CA ILE A 234 12.39 -4.01 -27.76
C ILE A 234 12.45 -3.83 -26.24
N PHE A 235 13.36 -3.02 -25.72
CA PHE A 235 13.49 -2.79 -24.27
C PHE A 235 12.32 -1.96 -23.72
N THR A 236 11.75 -1.06 -24.51
CA THR A 236 10.51 -0.33 -24.16
C THR A 236 9.32 -1.29 -24.08
N ARG A 237 9.21 -2.25 -25.01
CA ARG A 237 8.17 -3.27 -24.94
C ARG A 237 8.40 -4.24 -23.78
N LEU A 238 9.64 -4.68 -23.56
CA LEU A 238 9.99 -5.53 -22.41
C LEU A 238 9.69 -4.83 -21.09
N HIS A 239 9.96 -3.52 -20.98
CA HIS A 239 9.50 -2.72 -19.84
C HIS A 239 7.99 -2.87 -19.65
N SER A 240 7.18 -2.58 -20.68
CA SER A 240 5.72 -2.68 -20.57
C SER A 240 5.23 -4.09 -20.19
N TYR A 241 5.88 -5.14 -20.69
CA TYR A 241 5.55 -6.52 -20.31
C TYR A 241 5.94 -6.83 -18.87
N PHE A 242 7.13 -6.41 -18.43
CA PHE A 242 7.62 -6.68 -17.08
C PHE A 242 6.81 -5.92 -16.04
N THR A 243 6.42 -4.68 -16.32
CA THR A 243 5.56 -3.89 -15.43
C THR A 243 4.16 -4.46 -15.36
N TRP A 244 3.59 -4.87 -16.50
CA TRP A 244 2.29 -5.56 -16.53
C TRP A 244 2.33 -6.89 -15.75
N MET A 245 3.37 -7.71 -15.92
CA MET A 245 3.52 -8.96 -15.18
C MET A 245 3.65 -8.74 -13.67
N LEU A 246 4.40 -7.72 -13.23
CA LEU A 246 4.52 -7.36 -11.82
C LEU A 246 3.20 -6.84 -11.25
N LYS A 247 2.47 -6.02 -12.00
CA LYS A 247 1.16 -5.49 -11.62
C LYS A 247 0.12 -6.60 -11.48
N GLU A 248 -0.08 -7.40 -12.52
CA GLU A 248 -1.09 -8.45 -12.51
C GLU A 248 -0.70 -9.62 -11.60
N GLY A 249 0.60 -9.92 -11.50
CA GLY A 249 1.12 -10.88 -10.52
C GLY A 249 0.77 -10.49 -9.08
N ALA A 250 0.81 -9.19 -8.75
CA ALA A 250 0.40 -8.68 -7.44
C ALA A 250 -1.11 -8.78 -7.19
N ARG A 251 -1.93 -8.72 -8.23
CA ARG A 251 -3.41 -8.80 -8.12
C ARG A 251 -3.94 -10.23 -8.16
N HIS A 252 -3.14 -11.18 -8.65
CA HIS A 252 -3.58 -12.57 -8.81
C HIS A 252 -3.85 -13.30 -7.49
N PHE A 253 -3.29 -12.82 -6.37
CA PHE A 253 -3.53 -13.36 -5.03
C PHE A 253 -3.81 -12.24 -4.04
N THR A 254 -5.02 -11.67 -4.10
CA THR A 254 -5.52 -10.73 -3.09
C THR A 254 -6.31 -11.48 -2.02
N GLU A 255 -5.93 -11.32 -0.76
CA GLU A 255 -6.74 -11.76 0.36
C GLU A 255 -8.05 -10.95 0.39
N ARG A 256 -9.18 -11.63 0.61
CA ARG A 256 -10.44 -10.98 0.94
C ARG A 256 -10.67 -11.18 2.43
N SER A 257 -10.45 -10.14 3.23
CA SER A 257 -10.85 -10.16 4.62
C SER A 257 -12.38 -10.17 4.69
N LEU A 258 -12.94 -11.12 5.44
CA LEU A 258 -14.37 -11.14 5.75
C LEU A 258 -14.54 -10.42 7.08
N GLU A 259 -15.19 -9.27 7.06
CA GLU A 259 -15.59 -8.57 8.28
C GLU A 259 -16.98 -9.07 8.71
N GLY A 260 -17.16 -9.23 10.01
CA GLY A 260 -18.48 -9.55 10.57
C GLY A 260 -19.46 -8.38 10.35
N PRO A 261 -20.77 -8.62 10.53
CA PRO A 261 -21.74 -7.53 10.51
C PRO A 261 -21.34 -6.48 11.54
N SER A 262 -21.41 -5.19 11.16
CA SER A 262 -21.23 -4.10 12.09
C SER A 262 -22.28 -4.25 13.18
N LEU A 263 -21.86 -4.58 14.39
CA LEU A 263 -22.72 -4.36 15.54
C LEU A 263 -22.81 -2.84 15.64
N ASN A 264 -23.96 -2.27 15.24
CA ASN A 264 -24.27 -0.85 15.41
C ASN A 264 -24.39 -0.55 16.92
N PHE A 265 -23.30 -0.72 17.65
CA PHE A 265 -23.02 0.09 18.82
C PHE A 265 -22.46 1.40 18.26
N ASP A 266 -23.31 2.14 17.55
CA ASP A 266 -23.16 3.58 17.46
C ASP A 266 -23.48 4.12 18.87
N ASN A 267 -22.67 3.70 19.85
CA ASN A 267 -22.34 4.53 20.97
C ASN A 267 -21.86 5.78 20.28
N ASN A 268 -22.67 6.84 20.35
CA ASN A 268 -22.22 8.20 20.19
C ASN A 268 -20.79 8.20 20.71
N PHE A 269 -19.81 8.28 19.81
CA PHE A 269 -18.50 8.73 20.20
C PHE A 269 -18.84 10.03 20.90
N ILE A 270 -18.74 10.03 22.23
CA ILE A 270 -18.73 11.27 22.98
C ILE A 270 -17.59 11.97 22.29
N ASP A 271 -17.93 12.95 21.45
CA ASP A 271 -16.95 13.83 20.83
C ASP A 271 -16.11 14.29 22.01
N ILE A 272 -14.88 13.78 22.08
CA ILE A 272 -13.90 14.16 23.10
C ILE A 272 -13.63 15.68 22.97
N ASP A 273 -14.07 16.27 21.85
CA ASP A 273 -14.08 17.69 21.52
C ASP A 273 -15.31 18.49 22.00
N LYS A 274 -16.25 17.93 22.78
CA LYS A 274 -17.19 18.77 23.56
C LYS A 274 -16.39 19.53 24.62
N LYS A 275 -15.89 20.70 24.22
CA LYS A 275 -15.32 21.80 25.02
C LYS A 275 -15.85 21.73 26.45
N TYR A 276 -14.94 21.55 27.41
CA TYR A 276 -15.15 21.78 28.84
C TYR A 276 -15.91 23.10 29.07
N THR A 277 -17.23 23.02 29.16
CA THR A 277 -18.06 24.09 29.71
C THR A 277 -17.86 24.07 31.22
N ILE A 278 -17.60 25.24 31.80
CA ILE A 278 -17.31 25.46 33.23
C ILE A 278 -18.54 25.18 34.12
N ASP A 279 -19.64 24.73 33.52
CA ASP A 279 -20.94 24.56 34.16
C ASP A 279 -21.05 23.19 34.85
N ALA A 280 -21.88 23.11 35.89
CA ALA A 280 -22.12 21.86 36.60
C ALA A 280 -22.67 20.78 35.65
N HIS A 281 -22.02 19.61 35.62
CA HIS A 281 -22.29 18.52 34.69
C HIS A 281 -22.09 17.16 35.40
N PHE A 282 -22.82 16.14 34.97
CA PHE A 282 -22.57 14.75 35.36
C PHE A 282 -21.70 14.04 34.31
N ASP A 283 -20.54 13.52 34.72
CA ASP A 283 -19.59 12.88 33.80
C ASP A 283 -19.75 11.36 33.74
N SER A 284 -20.42 10.77 34.73
CA SER A 284 -20.62 9.33 34.79
C SER A 284 -21.89 8.95 35.53
N ILE A 285 -22.42 7.78 35.18
CA ILE A 285 -23.53 7.16 35.89
C ILE A 285 -23.22 6.93 37.38
N LEU A 286 -21.94 6.70 37.71
CA LEU A 286 -21.49 6.55 39.09
C LEU A 286 -21.69 7.86 39.86
N GLN A 287 -21.31 9.00 39.28
CA GLN A 287 -21.52 10.32 39.89
C GLN A 287 -23.01 10.58 40.12
N LEU A 288 -23.86 10.27 39.13
CA LEU A 288 -25.32 10.38 39.29
C LEU A 288 -25.83 9.50 40.44
N SER A 289 -25.36 8.25 40.54
CA SER A 289 -25.76 7.32 41.61
C SER A 289 -25.33 7.78 43.01
N GLN A 290 -24.24 8.55 43.13
CA GLN A 290 -23.75 9.08 44.40
C GLN A 290 -24.56 10.29 44.89
N THR A 291 -25.30 10.97 44.00
CA THR A 291 -26.11 12.15 44.35
C THR A 291 -27.51 11.84 44.88
N MET A 292 -27.96 10.59 44.76
CA MET A 292 -29.28 10.14 45.20
C MET A 292 -29.21 8.85 46.02
N ASN A 293 -30.30 8.48 46.68
CA ASN A 293 -30.32 7.22 47.43
C ASN A 293 -30.28 6.02 46.49
N ARG A 294 -29.75 4.90 46.99
CA ARG A 294 -29.64 3.65 46.21
C ARG A 294 -30.98 3.16 45.67
N GLU A 295 -32.05 3.23 46.47
CA GLU A 295 -33.39 2.79 46.05
C GLU A 295 -33.92 3.66 44.91
N ASP A 296 -33.84 4.99 45.06
CA ASP A 296 -34.34 5.94 44.05
C ASP A 296 -33.55 5.80 42.74
N PHE A 297 -32.23 5.62 42.81
CA PHE A 297 -31.41 5.36 41.61
C PHE A 297 -31.82 4.06 40.90
N LEU A 298 -32.09 2.99 41.65
CA LEU A 298 -32.53 1.72 41.06
C LEU A 298 -33.91 1.86 40.41
N THR A 299 -34.85 2.56 41.05
CA THR A 299 -36.16 2.85 40.47
C THR A 299 -36.04 3.69 39.21
N LEU A 300 -35.17 4.70 39.19
CA LEU A 300 -34.90 5.50 37.99
C LEU A 300 -34.34 4.65 36.84
N CYS A 301 -33.32 3.84 37.10
CA CYS A 301 -32.75 2.93 36.12
C CYS A 301 -33.77 1.91 35.60
N GLN A 302 -34.66 1.42 36.47
CA GLN A 302 -35.74 0.52 36.06
C GLN A 302 -36.69 1.22 35.08
N HIS A 303 -37.09 2.46 35.34
CA HIS A 303 -37.95 3.22 34.42
C HIS A 303 -37.24 3.49 33.09
N VAL A 304 -35.94 3.77 33.11
CA VAL A 304 -35.13 3.95 31.89
C VAL A 304 -35.12 2.66 31.06
N ILE A 305 -34.78 1.52 31.66
CA ILE A 305 -34.70 0.22 30.97
C ILE A 305 -36.06 -0.23 30.42
N LEU A 306 -37.14 0.04 31.15
CA LEU A 306 -38.51 -0.26 30.71
C LEU A 306 -39.00 0.65 29.58
N GLY A 307 -38.31 1.77 29.31
CA GLY A 307 -38.73 2.76 28.31
C GLY A 307 -39.88 3.66 28.77
N ASN A 308 -40.10 3.77 30.07
CA ASN A 308 -41.05 4.72 30.66
C ASN A 308 -40.58 6.16 30.46
N GLN A 309 -41.47 7.13 30.66
CA GLN A 309 -41.11 8.53 30.47
C GLN A 309 -40.28 9.05 31.65
N ILE A 310 -39.06 9.48 31.37
CA ILE A 310 -38.14 10.10 32.31
C ILE A 310 -38.21 11.62 32.13
N ILE A 311 -38.69 12.30 33.17
CA ILE A 311 -38.81 13.75 33.20
C ILE A 311 -37.74 14.28 34.15
N ILE A 312 -36.85 15.13 33.65
CA ILE A 312 -35.78 15.74 34.43
C ILE A 312 -36.02 17.25 34.49
N ARG A 313 -36.15 17.80 35.70
CA ARG A 313 -36.34 19.23 35.92
C ARG A 313 -35.14 19.85 36.62
N SER A 314 -34.65 20.97 36.13
CA SER A 314 -33.65 21.77 36.83
C SER A 314 -33.76 23.26 36.48
N SER A 315 -33.17 24.12 37.29
CA SER A 315 -32.89 25.51 36.92
C SER A 315 -31.64 25.64 36.03
N VAL A 316 -30.83 24.57 35.91
CA VAL A 316 -29.56 24.55 35.17
C VAL A 316 -29.65 23.54 34.02
N ASP A 317 -29.62 24.04 32.78
CA ASP A 317 -29.79 23.23 31.56
C ASP A 317 -28.66 22.21 31.33
N SER A 318 -27.43 22.51 31.74
CA SER A 318 -26.28 21.62 31.58
C SER A 318 -26.44 20.34 32.39
N LEU A 319 -27.01 20.43 33.60
CA LEU A 319 -27.28 19.28 34.46
C LEU A 319 -28.34 18.37 33.84
N VAL A 320 -29.41 18.95 33.28
CA VAL A 320 -30.47 18.20 32.58
C VAL A 320 -29.88 17.45 31.39
N SER A 321 -29.13 18.15 30.54
CA SER A 321 -28.52 17.55 29.34
C SER A 321 -27.56 16.42 29.69
N SER A 322 -26.72 16.62 30.71
CA SER A 322 -25.76 15.62 31.18
C SER A 322 -26.41 14.37 31.78
N ALA A 323 -27.47 14.55 32.55
CA ALA A 323 -28.21 13.43 33.14
C ALA A 323 -28.90 12.60 32.05
N ILE A 324 -29.49 13.26 31.06
CA ILE A 324 -30.10 12.59 29.90
C ILE A 324 -29.05 11.81 29.12
N ASP A 325 -27.91 12.41 28.78
CA ASP A 325 -26.85 11.76 28.00
C ASP A 325 -26.32 10.49 28.71
N ILE A 326 -26.16 10.55 30.03
CA ILE A 326 -25.78 9.38 30.83
C ILE A 326 -26.87 8.30 30.81
N LEU A 327 -28.12 8.65 31.06
CA LEU A 327 -29.20 7.66 31.12
C LEU A 327 -29.48 7.05 29.75
N GLN A 328 -29.32 7.81 28.67
CA GLN A 328 -29.37 7.32 27.29
C GLN A 328 -28.32 6.22 27.03
N SER A 329 -27.14 6.29 27.65
CA SER A 329 -26.09 5.27 27.47
C SER A 329 -26.49 3.88 27.99
N LEU A 330 -27.56 3.79 28.80
CA LEU A 330 -28.11 2.52 29.27
C LEU A 330 -29.00 1.82 28.23
N LEU A 331 -29.37 2.51 27.17
CA LEU A 331 -30.31 2.04 26.15
C LEU A 331 -29.66 2.05 24.76
N PRO A 332 -30.11 1.16 23.85
CA PRO A 332 -29.81 1.32 22.43
C PRO A 332 -30.27 2.68 21.92
N SER A 333 -29.54 3.27 20.97
CA SER A 333 -29.84 4.59 20.40
C SER A 333 -31.27 4.70 19.85
N ASP A 334 -31.77 3.65 19.20
CA ASP A 334 -33.14 3.59 18.66
C ASP A 334 -34.25 3.58 19.71
N CYS A 335 -33.91 3.26 20.97
CA CYS A 335 -34.83 3.28 22.10
C CYS A 335 -34.92 4.67 22.76
N CYS A 336 -34.13 5.65 22.30
CA CYS A 336 -34.03 6.97 22.90
C CYS A 336 -34.66 8.05 21.99
N LYS A 337 -35.77 8.62 22.45
CA LYS A 337 -36.41 9.82 21.90
C LYS A 337 -36.29 10.95 22.91
N VAL A 338 -35.32 11.83 22.66
CA VAL A 338 -34.85 12.82 23.64
C VAL A 338 -35.31 14.23 23.28
N ILE A 339 -35.83 14.96 24.28
CA ILE A 339 -36.03 16.41 24.23
C ILE A 339 -35.25 17.02 25.40
N TYR A 340 -34.11 17.64 25.11
CA TYR A 340 -33.18 18.17 26.13
C TYR A 340 -33.74 19.34 26.93
N LYS A 341 -34.59 20.16 26.31
CA LYS A 341 -35.20 21.32 26.96
C LYS A 341 -36.54 21.64 26.30
N ASN A 342 -37.57 21.82 27.10
CA ASN A 342 -38.85 22.37 26.65
C ASN A 342 -39.48 23.26 27.73
N THR A 343 -40.37 24.17 27.33
CA THR A 343 -41.09 25.06 28.25
C THR A 343 -42.33 24.41 28.85
N GLU A 344 -42.94 23.49 28.10
CA GLU A 344 -44.19 22.81 28.45
C GLU A 344 -43.99 21.29 28.46
N TYR A 345 -44.79 20.59 29.26
CA TYR A 345 -44.82 19.13 29.28
C TYR A 345 -45.11 18.56 27.87
N GLN A 346 -44.48 17.42 27.54
CA GLN A 346 -44.75 16.65 26.33
C GLN A 346 -45.11 15.23 26.71
N ASP A 347 -46.09 14.65 26.05
CA ASP A 347 -46.54 13.29 26.31
C ASP A 347 -45.49 12.22 25.95
N SER A 348 -45.62 11.05 26.57
CA SER A 348 -44.73 9.90 26.41
C SER A 348 -44.58 9.37 24.98
N TRP A 349 -45.56 9.60 24.09
CA TRP A 349 -45.49 9.19 22.69
C TRP A 349 -44.53 10.05 21.86
N LYS A 350 -44.21 11.27 22.32
CA LYS A 350 -43.25 12.17 21.66
C LYS A 350 -41.81 11.90 22.10
N CYS A 351 -41.60 11.69 23.39
CA CYS A 351 -40.26 11.50 23.97
C CYS A 351 -40.32 10.64 25.24
N ASN A 352 -39.34 9.75 25.40
CA ASN A 352 -39.12 9.03 26.66
C ASN A 352 -38.14 9.77 27.58
N PHE A 353 -37.30 10.67 27.07
CA PHE A 353 -36.51 11.59 27.90
C PHE A 353 -36.95 13.03 27.66
N LEU A 354 -37.34 13.72 28.74
CA LEU A 354 -37.87 15.08 28.68
C LEU A 354 -37.18 15.97 29.72
N GLY A 355 -36.47 16.99 29.25
CA GLY A 355 -35.90 18.05 30.06
C GLY A 355 -36.84 19.26 30.18
N LEU A 356 -37.13 19.70 31.41
CA LEU A 356 -38.02 20.82 31.72
C LEU A 356 -37.40 21.76 32.77
N ASN A 357 -38.02 22.93 32.94
CA ASN A 357 -37.70 23.85 34.04
C ASN A 357 -38.42 23.40 35.33
N LEU A 358 -37.85 23.69 36.51
CA LEU A 358 -38.42 23.37 37.83
C LEU A 358 -39.85 23.89 38.02
N CYS A 359 -40.21 25.03 37.42
CA CYS A 359 -41.52 25.63 37.57
C CYS A 359 -42.58 25.12 36.58
N THR A 360 -42.23 24.22 35.65
CA THR A 360 -43.19 23.69 34.68
C THR A 360 -44.16 22.72 35.36
N GLU A 361 -45.46 22.98 35.20
CA GLU A 361 -46.53 22.12 35.71
C GLU A 361 -46.66 20.83 34.89
N ILE A 362 -46.77 19.70 35.60
CA ILE A 362 -46.99 18.39 34.99
C ILE A 362 -48.49 18.06 35.14
N PRO A 363 -49.17 17.59 34.09
CA PRO A 363 -50.59 17.26 34.17
C PRO A 363 -50.90 16.21 35.26
N GLN A 364 -52.01 16.39 35.99
CA GLN A 364 -52.38 15.51 37.10
C GLN A 364 -52.56 14.03 36.70
N HIS A 365 -53.00 13.77 35.47
CA HIS A 365 -53.17 12.40 34.97
C HIS A 365 -51.83 11.66 34.80
N VAL A 366 -50.74 12.38 34.56
CA VAL A 366 -49.38 11.83 34.50
C VAL A 366 -48.91 11.55 35.91
N LEU A 367 -49.10 12.49 36.83
CA LEU A 367 -48.72 12.33 38.25
C LEU A 367 -49.43 11.15 38.93
N ALA A 368 -50.63 10.81 38.48
CA ALA A 368 -51.40 9.65 38.95
C ALA A 368 -51.01 8.32 38.26
N SER A 369 -50.11 8.34 37.28
CA SER A 369 -49.66 7.17 36.53
C SER A 369 -48.38 6.58 37.11
N ASP A 370 -48.15 5.28 36.90
CA ASP A 370 -46.92 4.57 37.32
C ASP A 370 -45.90 4.45 36.17
N LEU A 371 -46.17 5.09 35.02
CA LEU A 371 -45.37 4.96 33.79
C LEU A 371 -44.42 6.15 33.57
N TYR A 372 -44.07 6.86 34.63
CA TYR A 372 -43.10 7.97 34.58
C TYR A 372 -42.17 7.96 35.79
N ALA A 373 -40.99 8.55 35.61
CA ALA A 373 -40.09 8.89 36.69
C ALA A 373 -39.75 10.38 36.62
N LEU A 374 -39.95 11.12 37.72
CA LEU A 374 -39.61 12.53 37.81
C LEU A 374 -38.37 12.74 38.66
N LEU A 375 -37.32 13.31 38.05
CA LEU A 375 -36.06 13.67 38.69
C LEU A 375 -35.95 15.20 38.77
N ASP A 376 -36.19 15.76 39.96
CA ASP A 376 -35.95 17.18 40.22
C ASP A 376 -34.52 17.40 40.72
N ILE A 377 -33.74 18.20 39.99
CA ILE A 377 -32.35 18.54 40.29
C ILE A 377 -32.29 20.00 40.75
N ILE A 378 -32.11 20.20 42.06
CA ILE A 378 -32.06 21.52 42.67
C ILE A 378 -30.60 21.87 43.03
N PRO A 379 -30.00 22.91 42.41
CA PRO A 379 -28.69 23.40 42.82
C PRO A 379 -28.75 24.01 44.23
N LEU A 380 -27.86 23.60 45.13
CA LEU A 380 -27.70 24.26 46.42
C LEU A 380 -27.01 25.63 46.21
N ALA A 381 -27.62 26.69 46.72
CA ALA A 381 -27.03 28.02 46.67
C ALA A 381 -25.73 28.08 47.51
N HIS A 382 -24.68 28.72 46.98
CA HIS A 382 -23.41 28.99 47.66
C HIS A 382 -23.65 29.58 49.07
N GLN A 383 -23.29 28.85 50.13
CA GLN A 383 -22.83 29.51 51.36
C GLN A 383 -21.37 29.91 51.13
N VAL A 384 -21.14 31.20 51.00
CA VAL A 384 -19.78 31.77 50.87
C VAL A 384 -19.12 31.70 52.25
N ASP A 385 -18.39 30.62 52.51
CA ASP A 385 -17.33 30.62 53.51
C ASP A 385 -15.99 30.67 52.80
N ASN A 386 -15.35 31.85 52.92
CA ASN A 386 -14.04 32.16 52.35
C ASN A 386 -12.92 31.42 53.10
N SER A 387 -12.71 30.13 52.82
CA SER A 387 -11.39 29.49 52.96
C SER A 387 -11.36 28.08 52.38
N ALA A 388 -10.94 27.94 51.12
CA ALA A 388 -10.02 26.89 50.64
C ALA A 388 -10.05 26.83 49.10
N LYS A 389 -8.87 26.91 48.50
CA LYS A 389 -8.63 26.53 47.11
C LYS A 389 -8.52 25.00 47.03
N SER A 390 -9.56 24.33 46.53
CA SER A 390 -9.46 23.13 45.69
C SER A 390 -10.86 22.80 45.15
N GLY A 391 -10.89 22.23 43.94
CA GLY A 391 -12.06 21.83 43.13
C GLY A 391 -13.45 22.05 43.71
N SER A 392 -14.25 22.87 43.03
CA SER A 392 -15.66 23.12 43.31
C SER A 392 -16.47 21.82 43.33
N ILE A 393 -16.50 21.16 44.48
CA ILE A 393 -17.48 20.13 44.80
C ILE A 393 -18.78 20.90 45.05
N CYS A 394 -19.58 21.06 44.00
CA CYS A 394 -20.98 21.40 44.17
C CYS A 394 -21.61 20.23 44.93
N TYR A 395 -21.79 20.40 46.24
CA TYR A 395 -22.70 19.54 47.00
C TYR A 395 -24.09 19.72 46.38
N LEU A 396 -24.48 18.82 45.47
CA LEU A 396 -25.87 18.64 45.08
C LEU A 396 -26.53 17.81 46.17
N ARG A 397 -27.59 18.34 46.78
CA ARG A 397 -28.44 17.55 47.67
C ARG A 397 -29.88 17.70 47.19
N ILE A 398 -30.50 16.54 47.04
CA ILE A 398 -31.92 16.29 46.78
C ILE A 398 -32.25 16.20 45.28
N ALA A 399 -32.06 15.00 44.75
CA ALA A 399 -32.89 14.41 43.71
C ALA A 399 -34.12 13.80 44.40
N THR A 400 -35.26 14.49 44.43
CA THR A 400 -36.50 13.84 44.86
C THR A 400 -37.01 13.06 43.68
N LEU A 401 -36.89 11.73 43.72
CA LEU A 401 -37.60 10.89 42.77
C LEU A 401 -39.06 10.82 43.22
N ILE A 402 -39.95 11.47 42.46
CA ILE A 402 -41.40 11.34 42.67
C ILE A 402 -41.89 10.28 41.70
N CYS A 403 -42.27 9.13 42.26
CA CYS A 403 -42.92 8.03 41.58
C CYS A 403 -43.89 7.39 42.58
N ASN A 404 -45.04 6.92 42.10
CA ASN A 404 -45.89 6.04 42.91
C ASN A 404 -45.10 4.76 43.20
N ARG A 405 -44.79 4.52 44.48
CA ARG A 405 -44.17 3.26 44.91
C ARG A 405 -45.26 2.21 45.07
N TYR A 406 -45.05 1.03 44.50
CA TYR A 406 -45.82 -0.17 44.83
C TYR A 406 -45.53 -0.63 46.26
#